data_AF-A0A535QQK1-F1
#
_entry.id   AF-A0A535QQK1-F1
#
_cell.length_a   1.000
_cell.length_b   1.000
_cell.length_c   1.000
_cell.angle_alpha   90.00
_cell.angle_beta   90.00
_cell.angle_gamma   90.00
#
_symmetry.space_group_name_H-M   'P 1'
#
loop_
_entity.id
_entity.type
_entity.pdbx_description
1 polymer ?
#
loop_
_entity_poly.entity_id
_entity_poly.type
_entity_poly.pdbx_seq_one_letter_code
_entity_poly.pdbx_strand_id
1 'polypeptide(L)'
;MATTQVCTHLEQIRNPQPKTKGCEECLKMGDTWVHLRLCESCGHVGCCDSSKNKHATKHFRATGHPIVKSLERGEDWMYCYVDDVMFEVE
;
A
#
# COMPACT_ATOMS: atom_id res chain seq x y z
N MET A 1 22.93 7.81 13.09
CA MET A 1 21.50 7.91 13.41
C MET A 1 20.78 8.08 12.08
N ALA A 2 20.14 7.01 11.58
CA ALA A 2 19.35 7.12 10.35
C ALA A 2 18.04 7.81 10.76
N THR A 3 17.91 9.09 10.42
CA THR A 3 16.61 9.75 10.47
C THR A 3 15.70 8.95 9.54
N THR A 4 14.72 8.25 10.11
CA THR A 4 13.62 7.62 9.36
C THR A 4 13.15 8.67 8.36
N GLN A 5 13.34 8.41 7.07
CA GLN A 5 13.07 9.41 6.04
C GLN A 5 11.56 9.43 5.82
N VAL A 6 10.89 10.19 6.68
CA VAL A 6 9.44 10.34 6.70
C VAL A 6 9.02 11.24 5.53
N CYS A 7 8.01 10.82 4.77
CA CYS A 7 7.41 11.63 3.71
C CYS A 7 6.56 12.78 4.27
N THR A 8 6.38 13.87 3.51
CA THR A 8 5.46 14.96 3.90
C THR A 8 3.99 14.58 3.76
N HIS A 9 3.71 13.42 3.17
CA HIS A 9 2.35 12.96 2.84
C HIS A 9 1.62 12.27 4.01
N LEU A 10 2.20 12.22 5.21
CA LEU A 10 1.63 11.53 6.37
C LEU A 10 0.22 12.01 6.75
N GLU A 11 -0.13 13.26 6.48
CA GLU A 11 -1.47 13.81 6.73
C GLU A 11 -2.58 13.09 5.94
N GLN A 12 -2.22 12.32 4.91
CA GLN A 12 -3.16 11.52 4.11
C GLN A 12 -3.41 10.12 4.71
N ILE A 13 -2.71 9.75 5.78
CA ILE A 13 -2.92 8.50 6.52
C ILE A 13 -4.18 8.64 7.37
N ARG A 14 -5.12 7.72 7.17
CA ARG A 14 -6.39 7.64 7.91
C ARG A 14 -6.54 6.35 8.70
N ASN A 15 -5.52 5.48 8.70
CA ASN A 15 -5.56 4.13 9.29
C ASN A 15 -6.86 3.36 8.96
N PRO A 16 -7.24 3.24 7.67
CA PRO A 16 -8.48 2.61 7.28
C PRO A 16 -8.42 1.10 7.48
N GLN A 17 -9.57 0.47 7.71
CA GLN A 17 -9.65 -0.98 7.65
C GLN A 17 -9.57 -1.48 6.19
N PRO A 18 -8.96 -2.64 5.92
CA PRO A 18 -8.97 -3.26 4.61
C PRO A 18 -10.41 -3.50 4.13
N LYS A 19 -10.76 -2.97 2.95
CA LYS A 19 -12.08 -3.17 2.34
C LYS A 19 -12.32 -4.61 1.88
N THR A 20 -11.26 -5.33 1.60
CA THR A 20 -11.28 -6.69 1.07
C THR A 20 -10.23 -7.55 1.78
N LYS A 21 -10.45 -8.87 1.77
CA LYS A 21 -9.51 -9.85 2.36
C LYS A 21 -8.24 -10.07 1.52
N GLY A 22 -8.14 -9.42 0.37
CA GLY A 22 -7.09 -9.60 -0.63
C GLY A 22 -7.17 -8.52 -1.68
N CYS A 23 -6.33 -8.61 -2.72
CA CYS A 23 -6.35 -7.66 -3.81
C CYS A 23 -7.72 -7.68 -4.51
N GLU A 24 -8.43 -6.55 -4.47
CA GLU A 24 -9.83 -6.47 -4.90
C GLU A 24 -10.01 -6.90 -6.36
N GLU A 25 -9.13 -6.44 -7.24
CA GLU A 25 -9.14 -6.75 -8.66
C GLU A 25 -8.75 -8.20 -8.93
N CYS A 26 -7.69 -8.71 -8.27
CA CYS A 26 -7.30 -10.11 -8.45
C CYS A 26 -8.42 -11.05 -8.00
N LEU A 27 -9.11 -10.74 -6.90
CA LEU A 27 -10.27 -11.50 -6.44
C LEU A 27 -11.40 -11.50 -7.47
N LYS A 28 -11.71 -10.36 -8.09
CA LYS A 28 -12.73 -10.26 -9.16
C LYS A 28 -12.34 -11.04 -10.42
N MET A 29 -11.05 -11.11 -10.72
CA MET A 29 -10.51 -11.83 -11.88
C MET A 29 -10.28 -13.32 -11.62
N GLY A 30 -10.27 -13.77 -10.37
CA GLY A 30 -9.80 -15.10 -9.99
C GLY A 30 -8.29 -15.31 -10.18
N ASP A 31 -7.51 -14.22 -10.15
CA ASP A 31 -6.05 -14.25 -10.28
C ASP A 31 -5.36 -14.26 -8.90
N THR A 32 -4.06 -14.51 -8.88
CA THR A 32 -3.26 -14.57 -7.65
C THR A 32 -2.36 -13.33 -7.48
N TRP A 33 -1.67 -13.26 -6.34
CA TRP A 33 -0.73 -12.20 -6.01
C TRP A 33 0.39 -12.76 -5.13
N VAL A 34 1.46 -11.98 -4.99
CA VAL A 34 2.60 -12.31 -4.11
C VAL A 34 2.38 -11.71 -2.73
N HIS A 35 2.27 -10.39 -2.64
CA HIS A 35 2.04 -9.66 -1.39
C HIS A 35 0.99 -8.57 -1.57
N LEU A 36 0.38 -8.18 -0.45
CA LEU A 36 -0.68 -7.19 -0.39
C LEU A 36 -0.22 -5.86 0.20
N ARG A 37 -0.85 -4.80 -0.30
CA ARG A 37 -0.64 -3.41 0.12
C ARG A 37 -1.98 -2.76 0.42
N LEU A 38 -2.11 -2.18 1.59
CA LEU A 38 -3.28 -1.41 2.01
C LEU A 38 -3.05 0.07 1.71
N CYS A 39 -3.98 0.73 1.05
CA CYS A 39 -3.95 2.17 0.88
C CYS A 39 -4.38 2.86 2.19
N GLU A 40 -3.47 3.62 2.78
CA GLU A 40 -3.69 4.30 4.06
C GLU A 40 -4.66 5.48 3.98
N SER A 41 -5.04 5.91 2.78
CA SER A 41 -6.03 7.00 2.60
C SER A 41 -7.46 6.50 2.47
N CYS A 42 -7.68 5.31 1.89
CA CYS A 42 -9.04 4.86 1.52
C CYS A 42 -9.36 3.39 1.79
N GLY A 43 -8.42 2.60 2.31
CA GLY A 43 -8.63 1.19 2.69
C GLY A 43 -8.67 0.20 1.54
N HIS A 44 -8.36 0.64 0.32
CA HIS A 44 -8.26 -0.26 -0.83
C HIS A 44 -7.04 -1.20 -0.69
N VAL A 45 -7.22 -2.47 -1.05
CA VAL A 45 -6.16 -3.48 -0.99
C VAL A 45 -5.73 -3.84 -2.41
N GLY A 46 -4.47 -3.57 -2.73
CA GLY A 46 -3.85 -3.89 -4.01
C GLY A 46 -2.69 -4.87 -3.88
N CYS A 47 -2.39 -5.62 -4.94
CA CYS A 47 -1.20 -6.44 -5.01
C CYS A 47 0.06 -5.60 -5.33
N CYS A 48 1.20 -5.99 -4.76
CA CYS A 48 2.47 -5.27 -4.87
C CYS A 48 3.05 -5.28 -6.30
N ASP A 49 4.12 -4.50 -6.52
CA ASP A 49 4.80 -4.40 -7.83
C ASP A 49 5.48 -5.67 -8.31
N SER A 50 5.85 -6.58 -7.38
CA SER A 50 6.35 -7.92 -7.70
C SER A 50 5.23 -8.88 -8.13
N SER A 51 3.96 -8.53 -7.89
CA SER A 51 2.84 -9.29 -8.41
C SER A 51 2.60 -8.94 -9.88
N LYS A 52 2.16 -9.92 -10.67
CA LYS A 52 1.86 -9.77 -12.10
C LYS A 52 1.05 -8.52 -12.44
N ASN A 53 0.05 -8.20 -11.61
CA ASN A 53 -0.95 -7.17 -11.93
C ASN A 53 -0.64 -5.77 -11.39
N LYS A 54 0.22 -5.62 -10.36
CA LYS A 54 0.66 -4.34 -9.78
C LYS A 54 -0.48 -3.39 -9.41
N HIS A 55 -1.54 -3.92 -8.79
CA HIS A 55 -2.76 -3.14 -8.52
C HIS A 55 -2.55 -2.00 -7.52
N ALA A 56 -1.65 -2.14 -6.54
CA ALA A 56 -1.34 -1.05 -5.62
C ALA A 56 -0.82 0.21 -6.35
N THR A 57 0.11 0.02 -7.30
CA THR A 57 0.69 1.12 -8.09
C THR A 57 -0.30 1.69 -9.10
N LYS A 58 -1.13 0.84 -9.72
CA LYS A 58 -2.23 1.31 -10.59
C LYS A 58 -3.23 2.15 -9.80
N HIS A 59 -3.58 1.73 -8.59
CA HIS A 59 -4.46 2.48 -7.69
C HIS A 59 -3.86 3.84 -7.35
N PHE A 60 -2.59 3.89 -6.91
CA PHE A 60 -1.89 5.16 -6.69
C PHE A 60 -1.96 6.09 -7.91
N ARG A 61 -1.64 5.59 -9.11
CA ARG A 61 -1.70 6.38 -10.35
C ARG A 61 -3.09 6.89 -10.69
N ALA A 62 -4.14 6.17 -10.30
CA ALA A 62 -5.53 6.54 -10.57
C ALA A 62 -6.11 7.52 -9.55
N THR A 63 -5.77 7.37 -8.26
CA THR A 63 -6.38 8.16 -7.17
C THR A 63 -5.47 9.24 -6.60
N GLY A 64 -4.15 9.14 -6.84
CA GLY A 64 -3.16 9.99 -6.20
C GLY A 64 -2.93 9.69 -4.72
N HIS A 65 -3.34 8.52 -4.21
CA HIS A 65 -3.10 8.15 -2.81
C HIS A 65 -1.65 7.66 -2.61
N PRO A 66 -0.78 8.44 -1.96
CA PRO A 66 0.65 8.24 -2.04
C PRO A 66 1.16 7.13 -1.14
N ILE A 67 0.46 6.84 -0.03
CA ILE A 67 0.95 5.95 1.03
C ILE A 67 0.22 4.62 1.03
N VAL A 68 1.00 3.55 1.07
CA VAL A 68 0.52 2.19 1.29
C VAL A 68 1.24 1.53 2.48
N LYS A 69 0.53 0.69 3.22
CA LYS A 69 1.04 -0.15 4.29
C LYS A 69 1.14 -1.61 3.83
N SER A 70 2.15 -2.35 4.31
CA SER A 70 2.20 -3.80 4.10
C SER A 70 1.11 -4.52 4.90
N LEU A 71 0.43 -5.48 4.27
CA LEU A 71 -0.52 -6.38 4.96
C LEU A 71 0.08 -7.76 5.27
N GLU A 72 1.38 -7.93 5.05
CA GLU A 72 2.05 -9.19 5.30
C GLU A 72 2.27 -9.41 6.80
N ARG A 73 2.19 -10.67 7.23
CA ARG A 73 2.33 -11.01 8.64
C ARG A 73 3.75 -10.71 9.13
N GLY A 74 3.86 -9.84 10.13
CA GLY A 74 5.15 -9.46 10.74
C GLY A 74 5.80 -8.23 10.10
N GLU A 75 5.14 -7.60 9.13
CA GLU A 75 5.60 -6.35 8.51
C GLU A 75 4.72 -5.18 8.99
N ASP A 76 5.32 -4.12 9.54
CA ASP A 76 4.63 -2.88 9.91
C ASP A 76 5.27 -1.63 9.27
N TRP A 77 5.66 -1.77 8.01
CA TRP A 77 6.21 -0.67 7.24
C TRP A 77 5.15 -0.09 6.30
N MET A 78 5.35 1.19 5.98
CA MET A 78 4.64 1.96 4.98
C MET A 78 5.61 2.42 3.90
N TYR A 79 5.06 2.72 2.73
CA TYR A 79 5.81 3.21 1.58
C TYR A 79 5.05 4.35 0.90
N CYS A 80 5.77 5.43 0.60
CA CYS A 80 5.27 6.57 -0.15
C CYS A 80 5.73 6.49 -1.61
N TYR A 81 4.79 6.35 -2.54
CA TYR A 81 5.08 6.31 -3.98
C TYR A 81 5.63 7.62 -4.53
N VAL A 82 5.30 8.77 -3.93
CA VAL A 82 5.71 10.09 -4.43
C VAL A 82 7.18 10.36 -4.10
N ASP A 83 7.57 10.04 -2.86
CA ASP A 83 8.92 10.31 -2.35
C ASP A 83 9.86 9.11 -2.53
N ASP A 84 9.35 7.96 -2.98
CA ASP A 84 10.07 6.69 -3.12
C ASP A 84 10.77 6.25 -1.82
N VAL A 85 10.09 6.47 -0.68
CA VAL A 85 10.63 6.14 0.66
C VAL A 85 9.79 5.08 1.35
N MET A 86 10.47 4.14 2.00
CA MET A 86 9.91 3.18 2.94
C MET A 86 10.23 3.62 4.36
N PHE A 87 9.26 3.55 5.26
CA PHE A 87 9.41 3.90 6.67
C PHE A 87 8.52 3.03 7.55
N GLU A 88 8.94 2.85 8.79
CA GLU A 88 8.15 2.19 9.84
C GLU A 88 7.55 3.27 10.73
N VAL A 89 6.34 3.04 11.24
CA VAL A 89 5.67 3.95 12.17
C VAL A 89 5.70 3.28 13.54
N GLU A 90 6.55 3.80 14.43
CA GLU A 90 6.61 3.38 15.85
C GLU A 90 5.36 3.78 16.64
#